data_AF-A0A6J5F342-F1
#
_entry.id   AF-A0A6J5F342-F1
#
_cell.length_a   1.000
_cell.length_b   1.000
_cell.length_c   1.000
_cell.angle_alpha   90.00
_cell.angle_beta   90.00
_cell.angle_gamma   90.00
#
_symmetry.space_group_name_H-M   'P 1'
#
loop_
_entity.id
_entity.type
_entity.pdbx_description
1 polymer ?
#
loop_
_entity_poly.entity_id
_entity_poly.type
_entity_poly.pdbx_seq_one_letter_code
_entity_poly.pdbx_strand_id
1 'polypeptide(L)'
;MKNHLFEFQMRLLRGDGCDMPEGIDGALVVCYASASGYEAAVKKGVLAAAQMHYIFDTVVGNVREIPVDSWSTYVESVWSDCPDFFPSHEELPSLVQQGVVFFGPFAGFKD
;
A
#
# COMPACT_ATOMS: atom_id res chain seq x y z
N MET A 1 15.90 1.56 15.35
CA MET A 1 15.69 0.41 14.44
C MET A 1 15.59 0.97 13.02
N LYS A 2 16.20 0.31 12.02
CA LYS A 2 16.14 0.76 10.63
C LYS A 2 14.84 0.26 10.00
N ASN A 3 14.12 1.13 9.29
CA ASN A 3 12.94 0.74 8.52
C ASN A 3 13.36 0.26 7.13
N HIS A 4 12.56 -0.65 6.60
CA HIS A 4 12.60 -1.17 5.24
C HIS A 4 11.24 -0.91 4.58
N LEU A 5 11.20 -0.87 3.25
CA LEU A 5 9.97 -0.72 2.50
C LEU A 5 9.42 -2.10 2.14
N PHE A 6 8.20 -2.40 2.57
CA PHE A 6 7.51 -3.65 2.19
C PHE A 6 6.32 -3.35 1.30
N GLU A 7 6.14 -4.18 0.28
CA GLU A 7 4.99 -4.19 -0.61
C GLU A 7 4.15 -5.45 -0.34
N PHE A 8 2.84 -5.26 -0.28
CA PHE A 8 1.88 -6.36 -0.23
C PHE A 8 0.51 -5.90 -0.75
N GLN A 9 -0.23 -6.82 -1.37
CA GLN A 9 -1.58 -6.54 -1.82
C GLN A 9 -2.58 -6.87 -0.72
N MET A 10 -3.59 -6.02 -0.53
CA MET A 10 -4.70 -6.26 0.37
C MET A 10 -6.01 -6.31 -0.40
N ARG A 11 -6.88 -7.23 0.01
CA ARG A 11 -8.31 -7.16 -0.29
C ARG A 11 -8.99 -6.42 0.84
N LEU A 12 -9.67 -5.35 0.48
CA LEU A 12 -10.43 -4.49 1.38
C LEU A 12 -11.90 -4.54 0.98
N LEU A 13 -12.79 -4.59 1.96
CA LEU A 13 -14.24 -4.49 1.76
C LEU A 13 -14.71 -3.09 2.09
N ARG A 14 -15.86 -2.72 1.52
CA ARG A 14 -16.57 -1.50 1.87
C ARG A 14 -16.85 -1.47 3.37
N GLY A 15 -16.39 -0.43 4.05
CA GLY A 15 -16.80 -0.11 5.40
C GLY A 15 -17.63 1.17 5.47
N ASP A 16 -18.25 1.40 6.62
CA ASP A 16 -19.08 2.58 6.84
C ASP A 16 -18.22 3.85 6.86
N GLY A 17 -18.51 4.77 5.94
CA GLY A 17 -17.80 6.06 5.84
C GLY A 17 -16.51 6.03 5.01
N CYS A 18 -16.20 4.94 4.30
CA CYS A 18 -15.10 4.94 3.34
C CYS A 18 -15.46 5.71 2.06
N ASP A 19 -14.43 6.21 1.36
CA ASP A 19 -14.58 6.96 0.11
C ASP A 19 -14.93 6.08 -1.11
N MET A 20 -15.20 4.80 -0.89
CA MET A 20 -15.59 3.88 -1.96
C MET A 20 -16.92 4.31 -2.59
N PRO A 21 -17.01 4.43 -3.92
CA PRO A 21 -18.27 4.75 -4.59
C PRO A 21 -19.39 3.77 -4.26
N GLU A 22 -20.64 4.24 -4.29
CA GLU A 22 -21.80 3.36 -4.12
C GLU A 22 -21.83 2.25 -5.18
N GLY A 23 -22.25 1.05 -4.77
CA GLY A 23 -22.35 -0.11 -5.66
C GLY A 23 -21.05 -0.86 -5.92
N ILE A 24 -19.95 -0.48 -5.25
CA ILE A 24 -18.69 -1.21 -5.18
C ILE A 24 -18.60 -1.91 -3.82
N ASP A 25 -18.26 -3.21 -3.84
CA ASP A 25 -18.26 -4.07 -2.65
C ASP A 25 -16.90 -4.12 -1.94
N GLY A 26 -15.83 -3.87 -2.70
CA GLY A 26 -14.48 -3.82 -2.16
C GLY A 26 -13.45 -3.37 -3.18
N ALA A 27 -12.19 -3.41 -2.79
CA ALA A 27 -11.06 -3.11 -3.66
C ALA A 27 -9.86 -4.01 -3.38
N LEU A 28 -9.09 -4.27 -4.43
CA LEU A 28 -7.71 -4.73 -4.32
C LEU A 28 -6.79 -3.52 -4.35
N VAL A 29 -5.87 -3.44 -3.39
CA VAL A 29 -4.91 -2.32 -3.30
C VAL A 29 -3.53 -2.84 -2.95
N VAL A 30 -2.51 -2.28 -3.60
CA VAL A 30 -1.11 -2.50 -3.20
C VAL A 30 -0.76 -1.52 -2.10
N CYS A 31 -0.29 -2.03 -0.97
CA CYS A 31 0.16 -1.27 0.17
C CYS A 31 1.68 -1.28 0.24
N TYR A 32 2.26 -0.10 0.48
CA TYR A 32 3.67 0.09 0.76
C TYR A 32 3.82 0.59 2.19
N ALA A 33 4.47 -0.19 3.04
CA ALA A 33 4.60 0.14 4.45
C ALA A 33 6.06 0.09 4.89
N SER A 34 6.48 1.19 5.52
CA SER A 34 7.83 1.33 6.06
C SER A 34 7.89 0.82 7.49
N ALA A 35 8.62 -0.27 7.73
CA ALA A 35 8.66 -0.93 9.02
C ALA A 35 9.97 -1.69 9.27
N SER A 36 10.19 -2.14 10.51
CA SER A 36 11.36 -2.95 10.87
C SER A 36 11.28 -4.41 10.41
N GLY A 37 10.16 -4.85 9.84
CA GLY A 37 9.91 -6.21 9.38
C GLY A 37 8.51 -6.38 8.81
N TYR A 38 8.27 -7.48 8.08
CA TYR A 38 7.03 -7.67 7.32
C TYR A 38 5.77 -7.72 8.21
N GLU A 39 5.82 -8.33 9.39
CA GLU A 39 4.66 -8.39 10.30
C GLU A 39 4.23 -7.00 10.77
N ALA A 40 5.22 -6.16 11.10
CA ALA A 40 4.98 -4.77 11.46
C ALA A 40 4.46 -3.96 10.27
N ALA A 41 4.93 -4.26 9.05
CA ALA A 41 4.45 -3.63 7.82
C ALA A 41 2.98 -3.95 7.55
N VAL A 42 2.59 -5.23 7.61
CA VAL A 42 1.20 -5.67 7.43
C VAL A 42 0.29 -5.06 8.48
N LYS A 43 0.69 -5.08 9.76
CA LYS A 43 -0.08 -4.45 10.84
C LYS A 43 -0.30 -2.95 10.58
N LYS A 44 0.72 -2.23 10.13
CA LYS A 44 0.60 -0.82 9.77
C LYS A 44 -0.34 -0.60 8.58
N GLY A 45 -0.25 -1.42 7.54
CA GLY A 45 -1.15 -1.35 6.37
C GLY A 45 -2.61 -1.56 6.75
N VAL A 46 -2.91 -2.57 7.58
CA VAL A 46 -4.25 -2.84 8.10
C VAL A 46 -4.78 -1.67 8.92
N LEU A 47 -3.96 -1.08 9.80
CA LEU A 47 -4.35 0.08 10.58
C LEU A 47 -4.62 1.31 9.70
N ALA A 48 -3.80 1.55 8.67
CA ALA A 48 -4.01 2.64 7.73
C ALA A 48 -5.30 2.46 6.92
N ALA A 49 -5.61 1.23 6.47
CA ALA A 49 -6.88 0.93 5.80
C ALA A 49 -8.09 1.18 6.72
N ALA A 50 -8.00 0.79 8.00
CA ALA A 50 -9.04 1.04 8.98
C ALA A 50 -9.25 2.54 9.27
N GLN A 51 -8.19 3.35 9.25
CA GLN A 51 -8.28 4.82 9.37
C GLN A 51 -9.00 5.47 8.18
N MET A 52 -8.97 4.82 7.01
CA MET A 52 -9.74 5.20 5.83
C MET A 52 -11.13 4.55 5.79
N HIS A 53 -11.59 3.98 6.92
CA HIS A 53 -12.88 3.32 7.08
C HIS A 53 -13.09 2.06 6.21
N TYR A 54 -12.03 1.45 5.69
CA TYR A 54 -12.11 0.16 5.01
C TYR A 54 -12.10 -1.00 6.00
N ILE A 55 -12.75 -2.11 5.64
CA ILE A 55 -12.67 -3.37 6.37
C ILE A 55 -11.58 -4.22 5.71
N PHE A 56 -10.55 -4.59 6.47
CA PHE A 56 -9.54 -5.52 5.99
C PHE A 56 -10.13 -6.94 5.90
N ASP A 57 -9.99 -7.59 4.74
CA ASP A 57 -10.37 -8.97 4.52
C ASP A 57 -9.15 -9.88 4.59
N THR A 58 -8.20 -9.71 3.67
CA THR A 58 -7.00 -10.55 3.61
C THR A 58 -5.82 -9.89 2.90
N VAL A 59 -4.62 -10.41 3.13
CA VAL A 59 -3.44 -10.18 2.28
C VAL A 59 -3.51 -11.14 1.10
N VAL A 60 -3.32 -10.62 -0.11
CA VAL A 60 -3.31 -11.40 -1.34
C VAL A 60 -1.86 -11.64 -1.76
N GLY A 61 -1.49 -12.92 -1.92
CA GLY A 61 -0.15 -13.30 -2.34
C GLY A 61 0.91 -13.14 -1.24
N ASN A 62 2.10 -12.66 -1.64
CA ASN A 62 3.26 -12.57 -0.76
C ASN A 62 3.51 -11.13 -0.31
N VAL A 63 4.13 -10.98 0.87
CA VAL A 63 4.75 -9.72 1.31
C VAL A 63 6.21 -9.75 0.86
N ARG A 64 6.68 -8.71 0.16
CA ARG A 64 8.07 -8.60 -0.27
C ARG A 64 8.70 -7.29 0.16
N GLU A 65 9.99 -7.31 0.41
CA GLU A 65 10.77 -6.09 0.62
C GLU A 65 11.18 -5.50 -0.73
N ILE A 66 11.06 -4.18 -0.87
CA ILE A 66 11.50 -3.43 -2.05
C ILE A 66 12.72 -2.60 -1.67
N PRO A 67 13.88 -2.81 -2.30
CA PRO A 67 15.04 -1.97 -2.09
C PRO A 67 14.74 -0.53 -2.51
N VAL A 68 15.00 0.43 -1.60
CA VAL A 68 14.75 1.86 -1.84
C VAL A 68 15.47 2.36 -3.09
N ASP A 69 16.71 1.89 -3.32
CA ASP A 69 17.51 2.28 -4.48
C ASP A 69 16.93 1.78 -5.82
N SER A 70 16.06 0.77 -5.78
CA SER A 70 15.38 0.23 -6.97
C SER A 70 14.02 0.87 -7.27
N TRP A 71 13.60 1.84 -6.46
CA TRP A 71 12.23 2.34 -6.46
C TRP A 71 11.77 2.92 -7.80
N SER A 72 12.56 3.80 -8.43
CA SER A 72 12.17 4.38 -9.73
C SER A 72 11.96 3.32 -10.79
N THR A 73 12.91 2.39 -10.93
CA THR A 73 12.80 1.28 -11.90
C THR A 73 11.60 0.39 -11.59
N TYR A 74 11.33 0.15 -10.30
CA TYR A 74 10.14 -0.60 -9.88
C TYR A 74 8.85 0.12 -10.29
N VAL A 75 8.71 1.42 -10.00
CA VAL A 75 7.51 2.20 -10.33
C VAL A 75 7.31 2.26 -11.85
N GLU A 76 8.36 2.52 -12.61
CA GLU A 76 8.30 2.52 -14.08
C GLU A 76 7.90 1.16 -14.66
N SER A 77 8.31 0.07 -14.03
CA SER A 77 8.00 -1.29 -14.48
C SER A 77 6.59 -1.74 -14.11
N VAL A 78 6.12 -1.42 -12.90
CA VAL A 78 4.86 -1.95 -12.35
C VAL A 78 3.69 -1.00 -12.57
N TRP A 79 3.98 0.30 -12.55
CA TRP A 79 3.00 1.39 -12.62
C TRP A 79 3.32 2.35 -13.77
N SER A 80 3.73 1.81 -14.92
CA SER A 80 4.10 2.59 -16.11
C SER A 80 3.03 3.61 -16.54
N ASP A 81 1.76 3.31 -16.29
CA ASP A 81 0.63 4.14 -16.68
C ASP A 81 0.33 5.27 -15.68
N CYS A 82 0.89 5.20 -14.46
CA CYS A 82 0.65 6.18 -13.40
C CYS A 82 1.86 6.36 -12.46
N PRO A 83 3.08 6.61 -12.98
CA PRO A 83 4.27 6.74 -12.14
C PRO A 83 4.18 7.92 -11.18
N ASP A 84 3.53 9.01 -11.60
CA ASP A 84 3.36 10.25 -10.82
C ASP A 84 2.44 10.09 -9.60
N PHE A 85 1.76 8.95 -9.47
CA PHE A 85 0.97 8.63 -8.28
C PHE A 85 1.86 8.28 -7.07
N PHE A 86 3.12 7.92 -7.33
CA PHE A 86 4.04 7.39 -6.32
C PHE A 86 5.09 8.43 -5.90
N PRO A 87 5.63 8.33 -4.67
CA PRO A 87 6.75 9.17 -4.25
C PRO A 87 7.92 9.07 -5.23
N SER A 88 8.61 10.18 -5.46
CA SER A 88 9.84 10.17 -6.23
C SER A 88 10.97 9.41 -5.50
N HIS A 89 12.04 9.10 -6.23
CA HIS A 89 13.26 8.54 -5.65
C HIS A 89 13.86 9.40 -4.54
N GLU A 90 13.74 10.72 -4.65
CA GLU A 90 14.30 11.66 -3.68
C GLU A 90 13.46 11.72 -2.38
N GLU A 91 12.14 11.52 -2.49
CA GLU A 91 11.22 11.57 -1.35
C GLU A 91 11.18 10.25 -0.57
N LEU A 92 11.27 9.11 -1.27
CA LEU A 92 11.07 7.79 -0.68
C LEU A 92 11.98 7.52 0.54
N PRO A 93 13.30 7.80 0.53
CA PRO A 93 14.15 7.54 1.69
C PRO A 93 13.67 8.21 2.97
N SER A 94 13.15 9.45 2.87
CA SER A 94 12.60 10.19 4.00
C SER A 94 11.32 9.53 4.52
N LEU A 95 10.41 9.11 3.63
CA LEU A 95 9.18 8.40 3.98
C LEU A 95 9.48 7.07 4.68
N VAL A 96 10.50 6.33 4.19
CA VAL A 96 10.95 5.08 4.80
C VAL A 96 11.49 5.33 6.20
N GLN A 97 12.34 6.34 6.37
CA GLN A 97 12.86 6.70 7.68
C GLN A 97 11.74 7.08 8.67
N GLN A 98 10.73 7.81 8.21
CA GLN A 98 9.57 8.21 9.00
C GLN A 98 8.62 7.05 9.33
N GLY A 99 8.73 5.91 8.63
CA GLY A 99 7.88 4.75 8.89
C GLY A 99 6.47 4.87 8.30
N VAL A 100 6.33 5.63 7.21
CA VAL A 100 5.07 5.95 6.53
C VAL A 100 4.46 4.72 5.84
N VAL A 101 3.13 4.73 5.72
CA VAL A 101 2.33 3.84 4.87
C VAL A 101 1.73 4.66 3.74
N PHE A 102 1.77 4.14 2.52
CA PHE A 102 1.03 4.68 1.39
C PHE A 102 0.47 3.55 0.55
N PHE A 103 -0.53 3.88 -0.27
CA PHE A 103 -1.22 2.93 -1.12
C PHE A 103 -0.95 3.26 -2.58
N GLY A 104 -0.99 2.25 -3.44
CA GLY A 104 -1.20 2.44 -4.87
C GLY A 104 -2.68 2.70 -5.20
N PRO A 105 -3.03 2.77 -6.49
CA PRO A 105 -4.41 2.89 -6.94
C PRO A 105 -5.30 1.74 -6.41
N PHE A 106 -6.54 2.08 -6.05
CA PHE A 106 -7.53 1.12 -5.59
C PHE A 106 -8.29 0.54 -6.79
N ALA A 107 -8.18 -0.77 -7.00
CA ALA A 107 -8.92 -1.49 -8.02
C ALA A 107 -10.23 -2.02 -7.43
N GLY A 108 -11.32 -1.26 -7.60
CA GLY A 108 -12.65 -1.62 -7.11
C GLY A 108 -13.22 -2.86 -7.81
N PHE A 109 -13.95 -3.68 -7.07
CA PHE A 109 -14.70 -4.82 -7.59
C PHE A 109 -16.13 -4.83 -7.06
N LYS A 110 -16.98 -5.54 -7.80
CA LYS A 110 -18.35 -5.84 -7.43
C LYS A 110 -18.53 -7.34 -7.57
N ASP A 111 -19.02 -7.98 -6.51
CA ASP A 111 -19.25 -9.43 -6.47
C ASP A 111 -20.74 -9.77 -6.70
#